data_AF-A0A955X7K2-F1
#
_entry.id   AF-A0A955X7K2-F1
#
_cell.length_a   1.000
_cell.length_b   1.000
_cell.length_c   1.000
_cell.angle_alpha   90.00
_cell.angle_beta   90.00
_cell.angle_gamma   90.00
#
_symmetry.space_group_name_H-M   'P 1'
#
loop_
_entity.id
_entity.type
_entity.pdbx_description
1 polymer ?
#
loop_
_entity_poly.entity_id
_entity_poly.type
_entity_poly.pdbx_seq_one_letter_code
_entity_poly.pdbx_strand_id
1 'polypeptide(L)'
;MKLGHRLPLALPLLLVAACNADSTGSLSDGAVTSADTGAFPDSGELVDGAEPFDGGAPGDASIPPPFDGGFPDAGPFPDDGGTAQCVAPRDCFRALGQPPICPDGTPGQWACNVGVCELVCQPVITCQTDCDCPVELACGRGTCLPLNRNNQCCTNPMCPAGSTCVNPDGTTDVCPEPPDGGVPDPDGGVPTVPVGAACTGAVDCAGGFCLDPNSGFVDGYCTQQCGQGGTNCPVGASCQDFGPRQSFCLDECATAADCRAGYGCVRLGISQSRVCFPLPEGSTNPMGDPVGSGCAIDDDCAVGLTCLNDPGWPGGYCTIPYCDPQTNPCPTSSACFAFPGSFSLCLADCPSGGSMSTCRAGYYCLGPTGGQGGCIPN
;
A
#
# COMPACT_ATOMS: atom_id res chain seq x y z
N MET A 1 11.75 -0.86 62.55
CA MET A 1 11.68 -2.10 61.75
C MET A 1 10.62 -1.94 60.66
N LYS A 2 11.05 -1.74 59.41
CA LYS A 2 10.41 -2.21 58.16
C LYS A 2 11.21 -1.61 56.99
N LEU A 3 12.26 -2.34 56.56
CA LEU A 3 12.88 -2.13 55.26
C LEU A 3 12.04 -2.86 54.22
N GLY A 4 11.59 -2.16 53.18
CA GLY A 4 11.02 -2.77 51.98
C GLY A 4 12.04 -2.72 50.86
N HIS A 5 12.67 -3.85 50.56
CA HIS A 5 13.47 -4.04 49.35
C HIS A 5 12.55 -4.21 48.14
N ARG A 6 12.82 -3.47 47.06
CA ARG A 6 12.29 -3.76 45.72
C ARG A 6 13.44 -4.34 44.88
N LEU A 7 13.26 -5.58 44.40
CA LEU A 7 14.10 -6.17 43.36
C LEU A 7 13.79 -5.52 42.00
N PRO A 8 14.77 -5.34 41.10
CA PRO A 8 14.50 -5.01 39.71
C PRO A 8 14.14 -6.28 38.92
N LEU A 9 13.07 -6.20 38.12
CA LEU A 9 12.77 -7.15 37.05
C LEU A 9 13.75 -6.92 35.90
N ALA A 10 14.41 -7.99 35.46
CA ALA A 10 15.20 -8.02 34.23
C ALA A 10 14.26 -8.16 33.01
N LEU A 11 14.39 -7.24 32.05
CA LEU A 11 13.81 -7.35 30.71
C LEU A 11 14.68 -8.28 29.82
N PRO A 12 14.09 -9.06 28.91
CA PRO A 12 14.86 -9.87 27.97
C PRO A 12 15.43 -9.01 26.85
N LEU A 13 16.76 -9.06 26.69
CA LEU A 13 17.50 -8.57 25.53
C LEU A 13 17.02 -9.28 24.26
N LEU A 14 16.51 -8.53 23.28
CA LEU A 14 16.28 -9.01 21.92
C LEU A 14 17.63 -8.95 21.17
N LEU A 15 18.25 -10.11 20.94
CA LEU A 15 19.48 -10.23 20.15
C LEU A 15 19.14 -10.04 18.66
N VAL A 16 19.59 -8.94 18.06
CA VAL A 16 19.63 -8.80 16.60
C VAL A 16 20.91 -9.48 16.10
N ALA A 17 20.75 -10.55 15.33
CA ALA A 17 21.85 -11.25 14.69
C ALA A 17 22.39 -10.42 13.51
N ALA A 18 23.64 -9.98 13.60
CA ALA A 18 24.37 -9.38 12.49
C ALA A 18 24.73 -10.45 11.44
N CYS A 19 24.31 -10.25 10.19
CA CYS A 19 24.84 -10.99 9.05
C CYS A 19 26.23 -10.47 8.69
N ASN A 20 27.26 -11.29 8.90
CA ASN A 20 28.58 -11.10 8.32
C ASN A 20 28.51 -11.33 6.80
N ALA A 21 28.75 -10.28 6.01
CA ALA A 21 29.09 -10.41 4.59
C ALA A 21 30.60 -10.26 4.46
N ASP A 22 31.28 -11.40 4.32
CA ASP A 22 32.69 -11.50 4.02
C ASP A 22 32.83 -11.54 2.49
N SER A 23 33.34 -10.47 1.89
CA SER A 23 33.73 -10.47 0.48
C SER A 23 34.96 -9.59 0.27
N THR A 24 36.12 -10.23 0.43
CA THR A 24 37.43 -9.69 0.07
C THR A 24 37.60 -9.73 -1.46
N GLY A 25 37.21 -8.63 -2.12
CA GLY A 25 37.49 -8.39 -3.55
C GLY A 25 38.65 -7.41 -3.71
N SER A 26 39.86 -7.95 -3.85
CA SER A 26 41.05 -7.20 -4.28
C SER A 26 40.88 -6.69 -5.72
N LEU A 27 40.81 -5.37 -5.91
CA LEU A 27 40.99 -4.75 -7.23
C LEU A 27 42.26 -3.88 -7.22
N SER A 28 43.24 -4.38 -7.98
CA SER A 28 44.50 -3.75 -8.33
C SER A 28 44.31 -2.58 -9.29
N ASP A 29 45.20 -1.60 -9.14
CA ASP A 29 45.38 -0.40 -9.95
C ASP A 29 45.26 -0.60 -11.47
N GLY A 30 44.48 0.27 -12.09
CA GLY A 30 44.43 0.47 -13.53
C GLY A 30 44.36 1.96 -13.85
N ALA A 31 45.51 2.59 -13.99
CA ALA A 31 45.63 3.94 -14.54
C ALA A 31 45.17 3.93 -16.01
N VAL A 32 44.21 4.79 -16.37
CA VAL A 32 43.87 5.07 -17.77
C VAL A 32 44.01 6.57 -18.02
N THR A 33 44.98 6.88 -18.86
CA THR A 33 45.25 8.20 -19.42
C THR A 33 44.20 8.59 -20.44
N SER A 34 43.88 9.88 -20.45
CA SER A 34 43.12 10.62 -21.47
C SER A 34 43.65 10.43 -22.89
N ALA A 35 42.77 10.27 -23.88
CA ALA A 35 42.62 11.16 -25.04
C ALA A 35 41.72 10.56 -26.13
N ASP A 36 41.05 11.49 -26.81
CA ASP A 36 40.62 11.49 -28.20
C ASP A 36 39.17 11.21 -28.63
N THR A 37 38.75 12.24 -29.36
CA THR A 37 37.63 12.50 -30.26
C THR A 37 37.22 11.37 -31.20
N GLY A 38 35.93 11.35 -31.58
CA GLY A 38 35.55 10.90 -32.93
C GLY A 38 34.13 10.38 -33.12
N ALA A 39 33.30 11.21 -33.75
CA ALA A 39 32.31 10.88 -34.79
C ALA A 39 31.27 9.75 -34.56
N PHE A 40 30.00 10.17 -34.48
CA PHE A 40 28.85 9.36 -34.86
C PHE A 40 28.81 9.17 -36.39
N PRO A 41 28.34 7.99 -36.83
CA PRO A 41 27.24 8.02 -37.78
C PRO A 41 26.09 7.06 -37.45
N ASP A 42 25.01 7.39 -38.15
CA ASP A 42 23.63 6.95 -38.14
C ASP A 42 23.41 5.58 -38.83
N SER A 43 22.17 5.09 -38.68
CA SER A 43 21.39 4.17 -39.54
C SER A 43 21.37 2.65 -39.32
N GLY A 44 20.12 2.14 -39.30
CA GLY A 44 19.68 0.77 -39.68
C GLY A 44 19.61 -0.22 -38.52
N GLU A 45 18.63 -1.12 -38.38
CA GLU A 45 17.57 -1.58 -39.29
C GLU A 45 16.62 -2.46 -38.45
N LEU A 46 15.31 -2.37 -38.71
CA LEU A 46 14.27 -3.25 -38.15
C LEU A 46 14.31 -4.61 -38.86
N VAL A 47 14.22 -5.71 -38.12
CA VAL A 47 13.80 -7.00 -38.67
C VAL A 47 12.98 -7.80 -37.67
N ASP A 48 11.74 -8.05 -38.07
CA ASP A 48 10.83 -9.07 -37.56
C ASP A 48 11.43 -10.47 -37.72
N GLY A 49 11.19 -11.33 -36.72
CA GLY A 49 11.56 -12.74 -36.76
C GLY A 49 10.53 -13.59 -36.02
N ALA A 50 9.54 -14.09 -36.77
CA ALA A 50 8.59 -15.10 -36.34
C ALA A 50 9.27 -16.46 -36.12
N GLU A 51 8.94 -17.14 -35.03
CA GLU A 51 9.39 -18.52 -34.78
C GLU A 51 8.32 -19.54 -35.22
N PRO A 52 8.71 -20.65 -35.87
CA PRO A 52 7.79 -21.69 -36.32
C PRO A 52 7.62 -22.81 -35.29
N PHE A 53 6.43 -23.41 -35.36
CA PHE A 53 6.07 -24.67 -34.71
C PHE A 53 6.80 -25.86 -35.36
N ASP A 54 7.45 -26.70 -34.54
CA ASP A 54 7.81 -28.09 -34.83
C ASP A 54 7.38 -28.92 -33.59
N GLY A 55 6.48 -29.89 -33.70
CA GLY A 55 6.80 -31.27 -34.07
C GLY A 55 7.49 -31.97 -32.89
N GLY A 56 6.82 -32.72 -32.00
CA GLY A 56 6.05 -33.94 -32.27
C GLY A 56 6.95 -35.18 -32.23
N ALA A 57 7.09 -35.85 -31.08
CA ALA A 57 7.49 -37.26 -30.99
C ALA A 57 7.06 -37.92 -29.66
N PRO A 58 6.87 -39.25 -29.61
CA PRO A 58 5.96 -39.90 -28.66
C PRO A 58 6.66 -40.78 -27.61
N GLY A 59 5.91 -41.08 -26.54
CA GLY A 59 6.06 -42.30 -25.76
C GLY A 59 6.74 -42.12 -24.41
N ASP A 60 5.95 -42.17 -23.34
CA ASP A 60 6.27 -43.14 -22.29
C ASP A 60 4.99 -43.58 -21.56
N ALA A 61 4.85 -44.90 -21.47
CA ALA A 61 3.76 -45.58 -20.82
C ALA A 61 4.27 -46.02 -19.45
N SER A 62 3.72 -45.47 -18.37
CA SER A 62 3.63 -46.09 -17.03
C SER A 62 3.14 -45.09 -15.98
N ILE A 63 1.83 -44.84 -15.90
CA ILE A 63 1.21 -44.33 -14.67
C ILE A 63 -0.09 -45.12 -14.44
N PRO A 64 -0.25 -45.84 -13.31
CA PRO A 64 -1.50 -46.54 -12.99
C PRO A 64 -2.62 -45.53 -12.65
N PRO A 65 -3.88 -45.81 -13.02
CA PRO A 65 -5.00 -44.89 -12.78
C PRO A 65 -5.38 -44.82 -11.30
N PRO A 66 -5.75 -43.64 -10.78
CA PRO A 66 -6.44 -43.57 -9.50
C PRO A 66 -7.90 -44.01 -9.67
N PHE A 67 -8.28 -44.99 -8.85
CA PHE A 67 -9.62 -45.27 -8.32
C PHE A 67 -10.80 -44.49 -8.92
N ASP A 68 -11.56 -45.17 -9.79
CA ASP A 68 -12.89 -44.77 -10.21
C ASP A 68 -13.89 -45.19 -9.12
N GLY A 69 -14.19 -44.25 -8.23
CA GLY A 69 -15.24 -44.38 -7.23
C GLY A 69 -16.59 -44.29 -7.94
N GLY A 70 -17.28 -45.44 -8.04
CA GLY A 70 -18.57 -45.57 -8.71
C GLY A 70 -19.58 -44.50 -8.30
N PHE A 71 -19.94 -43.67 -9.27
CA PHE A 71 -21.25 -43.04 -9.35
C PHE A 71 -22.12 -43.87 -10.29
N PRO A 72 -23.34 -44.26 -9.90
CA PRO A 72 -24.26 -44.94 -10.82
C PRO A 72 -24.61 -43.99 -11.97
N ASP A 73 -24.46 -44.49 -13.20
CA ASP A 73 -24.99 -43.90 -14.43
C ASP A 73 -26.51 -43.70 -14.29
N ALA A 74 -26.91 -42.51 -13.88
CA ALA A 74 -28.26 -42.01 -14.04
C ALA A 74 -28.37 -41.39 -15.43
N GLY A 75 -28.52 -42.23 -16.46
CA GLY A 75 -29.01 -41.80 -17.76
C GLY A 75 -30.53 -41.69 -17.77
N PRO A 76 -31.12 -40.52 -18.09
CA PRO A 76 -32.51 -40.37 -18.52
C PRO A 76 -32.55 -40.16 -20.05
N PHE A 77 -33.39 -40.73 -20.91
CA PHE A 77 -34.63 -41.49 -20.83
C PHE A 77 -34.84 -42.28 -22.14
N PRO A 78 -35.80 -43.22 -22.16
CA PRO A 78 -36.30 -43.92 -23.36
C PRO A 78 -37.33 -43.09 -24.16
N ASP A 79 -37.44 -43.39 -25.47
CA ASP A 79 -38.28 -42.78 -26.51
C ASP A 79 -39.81 -43.01 -26.35
N ASP A 80 -40.33 -43.01 -25.13
CA ASP A 80 -41.70 -43.46 -24.81
C ASP A 80 -42.77 -42.37 -25.00
N GLY A 81 -42.58 -41.36 -25.87
CA GLY A 81 -43.58 -40.29 -26.08
C GLY A 81 -44.08 -39.60 -24.80
N GLY A 82 -43.35 -39.74 -23.68
CA GLY A 82 -43.69 -39.20 -22.39
C GLY A 82 -43.31 -37.72 -22.34
N THR A 83 -44.21 -36.91 -21.81
CA THR A 83 -43.95 -35.50 -21.49
C THR A 83 -42.61 -35.38 -20.75
N ALA A 84 -41.69 -34.59 -21.31
CA ALA A 84 -40.35 -34.39 -20.74
C ALA A 84 -40.47 -33.99 -19.26
N GLN A 85 -39.91 -34.82 -18.38
CA GLN A 85 -39.88 -34.54 -16.95
C GLN A 85 -38.83 -33.47 -16.66
N CYS A 86 -39.17 -32.47 -15.86
CA CYS A 86 -38.29 -31.35 -15.55
C CYS A 86 -38.26 -31.04 -14.04
N VAL A 87 -37.19 -30.42 -13.57
CA VAL A 87 -37.10 -29.82 -12.22
C VAL A 87 -36.93 -28.30 -12.31
N ALA A 88 -36.37 -27.82 -13.42
CA ALA A 88 -36.24 -26.41 -13.76
C ALA A 88 -36.49 -26.13 -15.25
N PRO A 89 -36.81 -24.87 -15.64
CA PRO A 89 -36.97 -24.46 -17.04
C PRO A 89 -35.82 -24.86 -17.98
N ARG A 90 -34.59 -24.91 -17.47
CA ARG A 90 -33.41 -25.31 -18.24
C ARG A 90 -33.45 -26.77 -18.69
N ASP A 91 -34.11 -27.64 -17.92
CA ASP A 91 -34.25 -29.06 -18.26
C ASP A 91 -35.14 -29.22 -19.50
N CYS A 92 -36.18 -28.40 -19.59
CA CYS A 92 -37.07 -28.34 -20.75
C CYS A 92 -36.36 -27.86 -22.01
N PHE A 93 -35.50 -26.84 -21.89
CA PHE A 93 -34.69 -26.38 -23.03
C PHE A 93 -33.73 -27.47 -23.53
N ARG A 94 -33.11 -28.24 -22.62
CA ARG A 94 -32.24 -29.35 -22.99
C ARG A 94 -32.99 -30.51 -23.65
N ALA A 95 -34.20 -30.82 -23.16
CA ALA A 95 -35.00 -31.93 -23.67
C ALA A 95 -35.72 -31.61 -24.99
N LEU A 96 -36.24 -30.39 -25.13
CA LEU A 96 -37.14 -30.00 -26.23
C LEU A 96 -36.53 -28.96 -27.19
N GLY A 97 -35.35 -28.43 -26.89
CA GLY A 97 -34.70 -27.38 -27.68
C GLY A 97 -35.29 -25.99 -27.44
N GLN A 98 -35.11 -25.10 -28.43
CA GLN A 98 -35.66 -23.74 -28.35
C GLN A 98 -37.19 -23.78 -28.27
N PRO A 99 -37.80 -23.01 -27.37
CA PRO A 99 -39.25 -22.94 -27.26
C PRO A 99 -39.86 -22.45 -28.58
N PRO A 100 -40.96 -23.06 -29.05
CA PRO A 100 -41.64 -22.62 -30.26
C PRO A 100 -42.22 -21.21 -30.10
N ILE A 101 -42.43 -20.55 -31.23
CA ILE A 101 -43.14 -19.27 -31.28
C ILE A 101 -44.61 -19.53 -30.91
N CYS A 102 -45.14 -18.70 -30.02
CA CYS A 102 -46.52 -18.74 -29.60
C CYS A 102 -47.49 -18.43 -30.74
N PRO A 103 -48.77 -18.81 -30.65
CA PRO A 103 -49.75 -18.59 -31.72
C PRO A 103 -49.93 -17.13 -32.13
N ASP A 104 -49.59 -16.19 -31.24
CA ASP A 104 -49.61 -14.74 -31.45
C ASP A 104 -48.32 -14.17 -32.07
N GLY A 105 -47.35 -15.03 -32.40
CA GLY A 105 -46.06 -14.65 -32.96
C GLY A 105 -45.00 -14.27 -31.92
N THR A 106 -45.29 -14.40 -30.63
CA THR A 106 -44.33 -14.07 -29.57
C THR A 106 -43.33 -15.19 -29.30
N PRO A 107 -42.10 -14.88 -28.84
CA PRO A 107 -41.18 -15.90 -28.36
C PRO A 107 -41.77 -16.59 -27.13
N GLY A 108 -42.03 -17.89 -27.20
CA GLY A 108 -42.41 -18.68 -26.03
C GLY A 108 -41.23 -18.90 -25.09
N GLN A 109 -41.51 -19.19 -23.83
CA GLN A 109 -40.51 -19.69 -22.89
C GLN A 109 -40.96 -21.04 -22.31
N TRP A 110 -40.01 -21.94 -22.08
CA TRP A 110 -40.30 -23.17 -21.35
C TRP A 110 -40.40 -22.89 -19.86
N ALA A 111 -41.51 -23.28 -19.25
CA ALA A 111 -41.65 -23.36 -17.80
C ALA A 111 -41.73 -24.83 -17.36
N CYS A 112 -41.24 -25.11 -16.16
CA CYS A 112 -41.40 -26.42 -15.55
C CYS A 112 -42.52 -26.37 -14.52
N ASN A 113 -43.70 -26.87 -14.88
CA ASN A 113 -44.89 -26.86 -14.03
C ASN A 113 -45.16 -28.28 -13.54
N VAL A 114 -44.92 -28.51 -12.24
CA VAL A 114 -45.17 -29.79 -11.55
C VAL A 114 -44.54 -30.98 -12.28
N GLY A 115 -43.29 -30.79 -12.73
CA GLY A 115 -42.54 -31.84 -13.43
C GLY A 115 -42.87 -31.99 -14.92
N VAL A 116 -43.68 -31.10 -15.51
CA VAL A 116 -44.02 -31.11 -16.93
C VAL A 116 -43.55 -29.81 -17.59
N CYS A 117 -42.90 -29.94 -18.74
CA CYS A 117 -42.53 -28.79 -19.57
C CYS A 117 -43.76 -28.19 -20.24
N GLU A 118 -44.10 -26.96 -19.88
CA GLU A 118 -45.20 -26.21 -20.46
C GLU A 118 -44.66 -24.99 -21.21
N LEU A 119 -45.23 -24.72 -22.39
CA LEU A 119 -44.93 -23.50 -23.14
C LEU A 119 -45.72 -22.35 -22.51
N VAL A 120 -45.02 -21.41 -21.91
CA VAL A 120 -45.64 -20.18 -21.39
C VAL A 120 -45.41 -19.06 -22.40
N CYS A 121 -46.51 -18.59 -22.97
CA CYS A 121 -46.52 -17.40 -23.82
C CYS A 121 -46.61 -16.18 -22.92
N GLN A 122 -45.51 -15.45 -22.78
CA GLN A 122 -45.57 -14.17 -22.07
C GLN A 122 -46.34 -13.16 -22.94
N PRO A 123 -47.28 -12.41 -22.38
CA PRO A 123 -47.99 -11.38 -23.13
C PRO A 123 -46.98 -10.37 -23.68
N VAL A 124 -47.17 -9.92 -24.92
CA VAL A 124 -46.37 -8.80 -25.47
C VAL A 124 -46.60 -7.59 -24.58
N ILE A 125 -45.58 -7.25 -23.79
CA ILE A 125 -45.57 -5.98 -23.07
C ILE A 125 -45.16 -4.92 -24.09
N THR A 126 -46.14 -4.15 -24.54
CA THR A 126 -45.91 -2.98 -25.38
C THR A 126 -45.36 -1.84 -24.52
N CYS A 127 -44.36 -1.14 -25.03
CA CYS A 127 -43.67 -0.07 -24.32
C CYS A 127 -43.52 1.16 -25.22
N GLN A 128 -43.44 2.34 -24.61
CA GLN A 128 -43.00 3.57 -25.28
C GLN A 128 -41.57 3.94 -24.85
N THR A 129 -41.24 3.67 -23.58
CA THR A 129 -39.94 3.93 -22.97
C THR A 129 -39.43 2.68 -22.25
N ASP A 130 -38.14 2.65 -21.92
CA ASP A 130 -37.54 1.56 -21.14
C ASP A 130 -38.26 1.38 -19.77
N CYS A 131 -38.94 2.41 -19.26
CA CYS A 131 -39.69 2.38 -18.01
C CYS A 131 -41.01 1.62 -18.04
N ASP A 132 -41.56 1.35 -19.23
CA ASP A 132 -42.79 0.55 -19.36
C ASP A 132 -42.48 -0.96 -19.28
N CYS A 133 -41.20 -1.32 -19.21
CA CYS A 133 -40.72 -2.69 -19.18
C CYS A 133 -40.34 -3.17 -17.77
N PRO A 134 -40.43 -4.48 -17.49
CA PRO A 134 -39.86 -5.08 -16.28
C PRO A 134 -38.35 -4.78 -16.13
N VAL A 135 -37.83 -4.88 -14.91
CA VAL A 135 -36.46 -4.45 -14.54
C VAL A 135 -35.31 -5.14 -15.31
N GLU A 136 -35.58 -6.24 -15.99
CA GLU A 136 -34.60 -7.01 -16.78
C GLU A 136 -34.75 -6.80 -18.29
N LEU A 137 -35.74 -6.02 -18.72
CA LEU A 137 -36.09 -5.79 -20.12
C LEU A 137 -36.03 -4.30 -20.44
N ALA A 138 -35.82 -3.97 -21.71
CA ALA A 138 -35.79 -2.61 -22.20
C ALA A 138 -36.69 -2.48 -23.43
N CYS A 139 -37.15 -1.25 -23.70
CA CYS A 139 -38.03 -1.00 -24.82
C CYS A 139 -37.28 -0.99 -26.14
N GLY A 140 -37.65 -1.91 -27.03
CA GLY A 140 -37.12 -2.04 -28.37
C GLY A 140 -38.24 -2.10 -29.39
N ARG A 141 -38.35 -1.09 -30.27
CA ARG A 141 -39.36 -1.05 -31.35
C ARG A 141 -40.81 -1.21 -30.87
N GLY A 142 -41.11 -0.70 -29.68
CA GLY A 142 -42.45 -0.77 -29.09
C GLY A 142 -42.75 -2.02 -28.27
N THR A 143 -41.77 -2.91 -28.08
CA THR A 143 -41.90 -4.14 -27.29
C THR A 143 -40.75 -4.28 -26.29
N CYS A 144 -41.03 -4.81 -25.10
CA CYS A 144 -40.00 -5.11 -24.11
C CYS A 144 -39.14 -6.32 -24.52
N LEU A 145 -37.84 -6.11 -24.68
CA LEU A 145 -36.87 -7.11 -25.13
C LEU A 145 -35.63 -7.12 -24.21
N PRO A 146 -34.90 -8.23 -24.09
CA PRO A 146 -33.66 -8.30 -23.31
C PRO A 146 -32.52 -7.59 -24.08
N LEU A 147 -32.36 -6.28 -23.86
CA LEU A 147 -31.34 -5.46 -24.55
C LEU A 147 -30.12 -5.12 -23.67
N ASN A 148 -29.95 -5.80 -22.53
CA ASN A 148 -28.87 -5.55 -21.57
C ASN A 148 -28.75 -4.07 -21.15
N ARG A 149 -29.89 -3.37 -21.08
CA ARG A 149 -30.01 -2.01 -20.54
C ARG A 149 -30.83 -2.09 -19.27
N ASN A 150 -30.26 -1.60 -18.16
CA ASN A 150 -30.88 -1.63 -16.86
C ASN A 150 -31.78 -0.39 -16.69
N ASN A 151 -33.09 -0.57 -16.76
CA ASN A 151 -34.10 0.47 -16.59
C ASN A 151 -34.45 0.73 -15.11
N GLN A 152 -33.59 0.32 -14.17
CA GLN A 152 -33.87 0.38 -12.72
C GLN A 152 -34.24 1.77 -12.17
N CYS A 153 -33.79 2.87 -12.80
CA CYS A 153 -34.17 4.24 -12.41
C CYS A 153 -35.62 4.61 -12.72
N CYS A 154 -36.31 3.81 -13.53
CA CYS A 154 -37.71 4.01 -13.87
C CYS A 154 -38.69 3.62 -12.77
N THR A 155 -38.42 2.50 -12.10
CA THR A 155 -39.39 1.80 -11.26
C THR A 155 -38.93 1.63 -9.81
N ASN A 156 -37.63 1.77 -9.53
CA ASN A 156 -37.09 1.47 -8.21
C ASN A 156 -36.10 2.55 -7.73
N PRO A 157 -36.46 3.37 -6.73
CA PRO A 157 -35.52 4.28 -6.08
C PRO A 157 -34.41 3.54 -5.28
N MET A 158 -34.45 2.20 -5.19
CA MET A 158 -33.38 1.37 -4.64
C MET A 158 -32.56 0.67 -5.71
N CYS A 159 -32.21 1.38 -6.77
CA CYS A 159 -31.13 0.91 -7.63
C CYS A 159 -29.79 1.08 -6.90
N PRO A 160 -28.81 0.16 -7.03
CA PRO A 160 -27.62 0.20 -6.20
C PRO A 160 -26.88 1.51 -6.41
N ALA A 161 -26.62 2.24 -5.31
CA ALA A 161 -25.93 3.52 -5.30
C ALA A 161 -24.70 3.49 -6.24
N GLY A 162 -24.60 4.47 -7.14
CA GLY A 162 -23.49 4.57 -8.09
C GLY A 162 -23.63 3.74 -9.38
N SER A 163 -24.69 2.93 -9.52
CA SER A 163 -24.92 2.16 -10.77
C SER A 163 -25.47 3.07 -11.87
N THR A 164 -25.02 2.86 -13.12
CA THR A 164 -25.61 3.51 -14.29
C THR A 164 -26.99 2.96 -14.59
N CYS A 165 -27.95 3.84 -14.85
CA CYS A 165 -29.34 3.52 -15.12
C CYS A 165 -29.92 4.40 -16.23
N VAL A 166 -31.12 4.07 -16.71
CA VAL A 166 -31.84 4.88 -17.71
C VAL A 166 -33.03 5.58 -17.06
N ASN A 167 -33.12 6.90 -17.26
CA ASN A 167 -34.22 7.74 -16.80
C ASN A 167 -35.48 7.60 -17.68
N PRO A 168 -36.66 8.07 -17.21
CA PRO A 168 -37.89 8.06 -18.00
C PRO A 168 -37.87 8.78 -19.35
N ASP A 169 -36.95 9.71 -19.53
CA ASP A 169 -36.73 10.41 -20.81
C ASP A 169 -35.77 9.66 -21.76
N GLY A 170 -35.25 8.50 -21.35
CA GLY A 170 -34.28 7.71 -22.10
C GLY A 170 -32.83 8.16 -21.94
N THR A 171 -32.55 9.17 -21.10
CA THR A 171 -31.17 9.56 -20.78
C THR A 171 -30.51 8.58 -19.81
N THR A 172 -29.19 8.49 -19.84
CA THR A 172 -28.41 7.69 -18.88
C THR A 172 -28.06 8.55 -17.67
N ASP A 173 -28.24 8.00 -16.47
CA ASP A 173 -27.95 8.66 -15.21
C ASP A 173 -27.31 7.69 -14.22
N VAL A 174 -26.95 8.17 -13.03
CA VAL A 174 -26.44 7.37 -11.93
C VAL A 174 -27.47 7.33 -10.83
N CYS A 175 -27.74 6.13 -10.31
CA CYS A 175 -28.61 5.91 -9.17
C CYS A 175 -28.24 6.81 -8.00
N PRO A 176 -29.14 7.69 -7.54
CA PRO A 176 -28.87 8.55 -6.40
C PRO A 176 -28.64 7.69 -5.17
N GLU A 177 -27.67 8.07 -4.34
CA GLU A 177 -27.55 7.49 -3.00
C GLU A 177 -28.87 7.78 -2.24
N PRO A 178 -29.40 6.82 -1.47
CA PRO A 178 -30.63 7.05 -0.70
C PRO A 178 -30.50 8.35 0.09
N PRO A 179 -31.53 9.22 0.10
CA PRO A 179 -31.51 10.39 0.95
C PRO A 179 -31.38 9.89 2.38
N ASP A 180 -30.22 10.14 2.96
CA ASP A 180 -29.89 9.77 4.31
C ASP A 180 -30.99 10.29 5.23
N GLY A 181 -31.79 9.35 5.71
CA GLY A 181 -33.04 9.63 6.37
C GLY A 181 -32.72 10.20 7.73
N GLY A 182 -32.65 11.53 7.83
CA GLY A 182 -32.23 12.33 8.97
C GLY A 182 -32.78 11.95 10.35
N VAL A 183 -32.38 10.79 10.86
CA VAL A 183 -31.88 10.69 12.22
C VAL A 183 -30.79 11.75 12.35
N PRO A 184 -30.71 12.50 13.46
CA PRO A 184 -29.53 13.27 13.77
C PRO A 184 -28.37 12.30 13.68
N ASP A 185 -27.62 12.44 12.61
CA ASP A 185 -26.56 11.52 12.28
C ASP A 185 -25.51 11.63 13.40
N PRO A 186 -25.17 10.56 14.13
CA PRO A 186 -23.90 10.54 14.84
C PRO A 186 -22.72 10.64 13.85
N ASP A 187 -22.93 10.53 12.53
CA ASP A 187 -21.99 10.95 11.49
C ASP A 187 -22.04 12.47 11.27
N GLY A 188 -22.14 13.23 12.37
CA GLY A 188 -21.42 14.50 12.45
C GLY A 188 -19.97 14.18 12.10
N GLY A 189 -19.65 14.32 10.80
CA GLY A 189 -18.71 13.46 10.09
C GLY A 189 -17.59 13.02 11.00
N VAL A 190 -17.53 11.71 11.32
CA VAL A 190 -16.60 11.13 12.30
C VAL A 190 -15.34 11.95 12.20
N PRO A 191 -15.02 12.80 13.21
CA PRO A 191 -14.01 13.82 13.05
C PRO A 191 -12.80 13.11 12.51
N THR A 192 -12.46 13.39 11.25
CA THR A 192 -11.42 12.65 10.57
C THR A 192 -10.16 13.08 11.27
N VAL A 193 -9.74 12.28 12.24
CA VAL A 193 -8.56 12.57 13.03
C VAL A 193 -7.41 12.51 12.04
N PRO A 194 -6.77 13.65 11.73
CA PRO A 194 -5.78 13.69 10.66
C PRO A 194 -4.57 12.83 11.05
N VAL A 195 -3.85 12.37 10.04
CA VAL A 195 -2.52 11.78 10.25
C VAL A 195 -1.68 12.77 11.06
N GLY A 196 -1.01 12.29 12.10
CA GLY A 196 -0.21 13.12 13.01
C GLY A 196 -0.92 13.68 14.24
N ALA A 197 -2.23 13.48 14.37
CA ALA A 197 -2.91 13.76 15.62
C ALA A 197 -2.41 12.85 16.77
N ALA A 198 -2.44 13.39 17.99
CA ALA A 198 -2.16 12.62 19.21
C ALA A 198 -3.24 11.55 19.44
N CYS A 199 -2.86 10.42 20.04
CA CYS A 199 -3.78 9.33 20.34
C CYS A 199 -3.30 8.47 21.50
N THR A 200 -4.24 7.80 22.16
CA THR A 200 -3.97 6.82 23.22
C THR A 200 -4.24 5.39 22.79
N GLY A 201 -5.04 5.20 21.73
CA GLY A 201 -5.29 3.90 21.12
C GLY A 201 -5.90 4.00 19.74
N ALA A 202 -6.07 2.86 19.07
CA ALA A 202 -6.56 2.81 17.68
C ALA A 202 -7.96 3.43 17.49
N VAL A 203 -8.80 3.42 18.53
CA VAL A 203 -10.14 4.03 18.50
C VAL A 203 -10.11 5.55 18.33
N ASP A 204 -8.98 6.19 18.64
CA ASP A 204 -8.79 7.62 18.47
C ASP A 204 -8.42 8.00 17.03
N CYS A 205 -8.10 7.01 16.16
CA CYS A 205 -7.66 7.24 14.79
C CYS A 205 -8.76 6.81 13.81
N ALA A 206 -9.34 7.75 13.07
CA ALA A 206 -10.49 7.54 12.19
C ALA A 206 -10.19 6.58 11.01
N GLY A 207 -10.19 5.27 11.27
CA GLY A 207 -9.84 4.22 10.31
C GLY A 207 -8.35 3.87 10.22
N GLY A 208 -7.54 4.50 11.07
CA GLY A 208 -6.11 4.26 11.18
C GLY A 208 -5.74 3.40 12.40
N PHE A 209 -4.48 3.50 12.82
CA PHE A 209 -4.02 2.99 14.10
C PHE A 209 -3.13 4.02 14.79
N CYS A 210 -3.01 3.87 16.11
CA CYS A 210 -2.19 4.73 16.93
C CYS A 210 -0.79 4.11 17.08
N LEU A 211 0.25 4.81 16.65
CA LEU A 211 1.62 4.50 17.06
C LEU A 211 1.77 4.92 18.52
N ASP A 212 2.22 3.99 19.36
CA ASP A 212 2.24 4.20 20.80
C ASP A 212 3.50 4.96 21.26
N PRO A 213 3.46 5.64 22.43
CA PRO A 213 4.61 6.32 22.98
C PRO A 213 5.84 5.44 23.22
N ASN A 214 5.70 4.12 23.44
CA ASN A 214 6.86 3.24 23.61
C ASN A 214 7.58 2.98 22.28
N SER A 215 6.94 3.27 21.15
CA SER A 215 7.55 3.28 19.81
C SER A 215 8.25 4.61 19.50
N GLY A 216 8.37 5.53 20.47
CA GLY A 216 9.05 6.84 20.32
C GLY A 216 8.13 7.98 19.88
N PHE A 217 6.84 7.72 19.65
CA PHE A 217 5.86 8.73 19.26
C PHE A 217 5.22 9.37 20.49
N VAL A 218 5.82 10.46 20.99
CA VAL A 218 5.35 11.18 22.19
C VAL A 218 3.85 11.53 22.06
N ASP A 219 3.06 11.20 23.08
CA ASP A 219 1.58 11.27 23.15
C ASP A 219 0.82 10.51 22.04
N GLY A 220 1.48 9.55 21.41
CA GLY A 220 0.96 8.76 20.31
C GLY A 220 0.84 9.53 19.00
N TYR A 221 0.61 8.78 17.92
CA TYR A 221 0.52 9.34 16.57
C TYR A 221 -0.46 8.55 15.71
N CYS A 222 -1.55 9.18 15.30
CA CYS A 222 -2.48 8.58 14.35
C CYS A 222 -1.85 8.48 12.97
N THR A 223 -1.87 7.26 12.43
CA THR A 223 -1.36 6.95 11.09
C THR A 223 -2.24 5.88 10.44
N GLN A 224 -1.92 5.55 9.19
CA GLN A 224 -2.50 4.41 8.48
C GLN A 224 -1.41 3.70 7.68
N GLN A 225 -1.63 2.43 7.37
CA GLN A 225 -0.71 1.66 6.53
C GLN A 225 -0.85 2.12 5.08
N CYS A 226 0.29 2.33 4.41
CA CYS A 226 0.36 2.71 3.00
C CYS A 226 1.31 1.78 2.24
N GLY A 227 1.49 2.00 0.94
CA GLY A 227 2.41 1.20 0.10
C GLY A 227 1.77 -0.08 -0.46
N GLN A 228 2.56 -1.16 -0.59
CA GLN A 228 2.11 -2.40 -1.23
C GLN A 228 1.06 -3.13 -0.37
N GLY A 229 -0.22 -2.79 -0.59
CA GLY A 229 -1.37 -3.35 0.12
C GLY A 229 -2.05 -2.38 1.09
N GLY A 230 -1.55 -1.15 1.24
CA GLY A 230 -2.18 -0.09 2.02
C GLY A 230 -3.02 0.85 1.17
N THR A 231 -3.83 1.69 1.82
CA THR A 231 -4.51 2.82 1.17
C THR A 231 -3.52 3.95 0.94
N ASN A 232 -3.76 4.76 -0.09
CA ASN A 232 -3.00 5.99 -0.29
C ASN A 232 -3.14 6.89 0.93
N CYS A 233 -2.05 7.59 1.29
CA CYS A 233 -2.10 8.55 2.38
C CYS A 233 -3.09 9.68 2.07
N PRO A 234 -3.82 10.18 3.07
CA PRO A 234 -4.69 11.33 2.89
C PRO A 234 -3.89 12.56 2.49
N VAL A 235 -4.59 13.58 1.98
CA VAL A 235 -3.96 14.86 1.62
C VAL A 235 -3.24 15.45 2.83
N GLY A 236 -2.01 15.93 2.61
CA GLY A 236 -1.15 16.44 3.67
C GLY A 236 -0.35 15.34 4.38
N ALA A 237 -0.38 14.08 3.94
CA ALA A 237 0.47 13.03 4.47
C ALA A 237 1.26 12.31 3.36
N SER A 238 2.50 11.94 3.67
CA SER A 238 3.37 11.17 2.79
C SER A 238 3.56 9.76 3.31
N CYS A 239 3.54 8.79 2.41
CA CYS A 239 3.88 7.41 2.74
C CYS A 239 5.39 7.29 2.97
N GLN A 240 5.79 6.82 4.15
CA GLN A 240 7.20 6.62 4.50
C GLN A 240 7.46 5.13 4.70
N ASP A 241 8.50 4.63 4.05
CA ASP A 241 8.90 3.22 4.08
C ASP A 241 10.01 3.00 5.10
N PHE A 242 9.74 2.14 6.09
CA PHE A 242 10.65 1.77 7.17
C PHE A 242 11.18 0.33 6.99
N GLY A 243 11.02 -0.25 5.81
CA GLY A 243 11.53 -1.57 5.46
C GLY A 243 10.48 -2.47 4.82
N PRO A 244 10.81 -3.73 4.51
CA PRO A 244 10.10 -4.56 3.53
C PRO A 244 8.62 -4.85 3.81
N ARG A 245 8.09 -4.44 4.97
CA ARG A 245 6.69 -4.68 5.38
C ARG A 245 6.06 -3.55 6.19
N GLN A 246 6.75 -2.42 6.39
CA GLN A 246 6.25 -1.38 7.28
C GLN A 246 6.35 -0.04 6.58
N SER A 247 5.21 0.45 6.09
CA SER A 247 5.10 1.79 5.56
C SER A 247 3.89 2.48 6.20
N PHE A 248 4.11 3.70 6.65
CA PHE A 248 3.14 4.48 7.43
C PHE A 248 2.97 5.86 6.82
N CYS A 249 1.75 6.38 6.88
CA CYS A 249 1.50 7.78 6.52
C CYS A 249 1.99 8.69 7.63
N LEU A 250 2.91 9.59 7.31
CA LEU A 250 3.37 10.64 8.20
C LEU A 250 2.94 12.00 7.65
N ASP A 251 2.64 12.93 8.54
CA ASP A 251 2.08 14.24 8.25
C ASP A 251 3.16 15.06 7.57
N GLU A 252 2.86 15.66 6.42
CA GLU A 252 3.79 16.46 5.65
C GLU A 252 3.99 17.81 6.32
N CYS A 253 5.20 18.35 6.20
CA CYS A 253 5.55 19.62 6.79
C CYS A 253 6.46 20.42 5.86
N ALA A 254 6.38 21.74 5.94
CA ALA A 254 7.34 22.64 5.29
C ALA A 254 8.42 23.10 6.28
N THR A 255 8.02 23.32 7.54
CA THR A 255 8.85 23.85 8.62
C THR A 255 8.57 23.11 9.92
N ALA A 256 9.48 23.22 10.90
CA ALA A 256 9.29 22.62 12.22
C ALA A 256 8.03 23.13 12.95
N ALA A 257 7.54 24.34 12.62
CA ALA A 257 6.35 24.91 13.22
C ALA A 257 5.03 24.26 12.72
N ASP A 258 5.08 23.53 11.60
CA ASP A 258 3.93 22.77 11.11
C ASP A 258 3.70 21.50 11.93
N CYS A 259 4.73 21.04 12.66
CA CYS A 259 4.68 19.85 13.48
C CYS A 259 4.22 20.12 14.91
N ARG A 260 3.60 19.12 15.53
CA ARG A 260 3.22 19.14 16.94
C ARG A 260 4.45 19.26 17.85
N ALA A 261 4.28 19.82 19.04
CA ALA A 261 5.35 19.85 20.05
C ALA A 261 5.93 18.44 20.29
N GLY A 262 7.26 18.32 20.34
CA GLY A 262 7.98 17.03 20.39
C GLY A 262 8.27 16.40 19.02
N TYR A 263 7.78 17.00 17.93
CA TYR A 263 8.01 16.54 16.56
C TYR A 263 8.80 17.58 15.78
N GLY A 264 9.67 17.11 14.89
CA GLY A 264 10.44 17.93 13.97
C GLY A 264 10.05 17.67 12.52
N CYS A 265 10.22 18.69 11.69
CA CYS A 265 10.03 18.56 10.26
C CYS A 265 11.31 18.05 9.59
N VAL A 266 11.34 16.75 9.30
CA VAL A 266 12.54 16.04 8.85
C VAL A 266 12.31 15.31 7.54
N ARG A 267 13.40 15.03 6.82
CA ARG A 267 13.37 14.18 5.63
C ARG A 267 13.76 12.76 6.02
N LEU A 268 12.87 11.80 5.78
CA LEU A 268 13.12 10.39 6.08
C LEU A 268 13.44 9.61 4.80
N GLY A 269 14.46 8.75 4.88
CA GLY A 269 14.87 7.86 3.79
C GLY A 269 15.23 8.59 2.49
N ILE A 270 14.85 7.99 1.36
CA ILE A 270 15.07 8.53 0.01
C ILE A 270 13.91 9.41 -0.48
N SER A 271 12.84 9.55 0.32
CA SER A 271 11.71 10.39 -0.06
C SER A 271 12.16 11.85 -0.12
N GLN A 272 11.64 12.59 -1.10
CA GLN A 272 11.86 14.03 -1.18
C GLN A 272 10.93 14.79 -0.21
N SER A 273 9.85 14.15 0.23
CA SER A 273 8.88 14.75 1.16
C SER A 273 9.45 14.84 2.57
N ARG A 274 9.15 15.96 3.23
CA ARG A 274 9.44 16.18 4.64
C ARG A 274 8.20 15.83 5.44
N VAL A 275 8.40 15.21 6.59
CA VAL A 275 7.31 14.77 7.45
C VAL A 275 7.58 15.11 8.91
N CYS A 276 6.53 15.22 9.69
CA CYS A 276 6.61 15.34 11.13
C CYS A 276 6.99 13.99 11.74
N PHE A 277 8.16 13.95 12.35
CA PHE A 277 8.70 12.77 13.02
C PHE A 277 9.10 13.14 14.46
N PRO A 278 8.90 12.26 15.45
CA PRO A 278 9.33 12.56 16.81
C PRO A 278 10.83 12.81 16.83
N LEU A 279 11.24 13.95 17.37
CA LEU A 279 12.62 14.20 17.68
C LEU A 279 12.84 13.75 19.13
N PRO A 280 13.91 13.00 19.44
CA PRO A 280 14.25 12.76 20.83
C PRO A 280 14.38 14.12 21.52
N GLU A 281 13.89 14.21 22.75
CA GLU A 281 14.16 15.37 23.60
C GLU A 281 15.69 15.41 23.76
N GLY A 282 16.35 16.22 22.94
CA GLY A 282 17.78 16.40 23.04
C GLY A 282 18.13 16.88 24.44
N SER A 283 19.40 16.74 24.79
CA SER A 283 19.95 17.23 26.05
C SER A 283 19.47 18.63 26.37
N THR A 284 19.24 18.90 27.64
CA THR A 284 18.96 20.24 28.14
C THR A 284 20.18 20.89 28.78
N ASN A 285 21.35 20.24 28.71
CA ASN A 285 22.57 20.70 29.36
C ASN A 285 23.24 21.86 28.59
N PRO A 286 23.20 23.11 29.11
CA PRO A 286 23.83 24.27 28.47
C PRO A 286 25.36 24.21 28.47
N MET A 287 25.94 23.34 29.29
CA MET A 287 27.39 23.11 29.41
C MET A 287 27.80 21.74 28.86
N GLY A 288 26.90 21.06 28.15
CA GLY A 288 27.21 19.76 27.58
C GLY A 288 28.14 19.86 26.38
N ASP A 289 28.66 18.72 25.97
CA ASP A 289 29.69 18.63 24.96
C ASP A 289 29.14 18.81 23.53
N PRO A 290 29.92 19.41 22.60
CA PRO A 290 29.47 19.68 21.24
C PRO A 290 29.34 18.40 20.38
N VAL A 291 28.83 18.57 19.15
CA VAL A 291 28.75 17.49 18.16
C VAL A 291 30.12 16.82 17.96
N GLY A 292 30.15 15.49 17.99
CA GLY A 292 31.37 14.68 17.85
C GLY A 292 32.05 14.28 19.15
N SER A 293 31.65 14.88 20.27
CA SER A 293 32.19 14.52 21.59
C SER A 293 31.67 13.18 22.11
N GLY A 294 32.43 12.63 23.08
CA GLY A 294 32.09 11.40 23.80
C GLY A 294 30.89 11.61 24.71
N CYS A 295 30.07 10.59 24.89
CA CYS A 295 28.95 10.66 25.82
C CYS A 295 28.58 9.25 26.30
N ALA A 296 28.04 9.15 27.50
CA ALA A 296 27.40 7.95 28.02
C ALA A 296 25.87 8.07 27.99
N ILE A 297 25.36 9.29 28.22
CA ILE A 297 23.93 9.64 28.26
C ILE A 297 23.68 10.99 27.58
N ASP A 298 22.42 11.30 27.30
CA ASP A 298 22.04 12.56 26.62
C ASP A 298 22.51 13.80 27.37
N ASP A 299 22.43 13.82 28.71
CA ASP A 299 22.85 14.95 29.55
C ASP A 299 24.33 15.31 29.41
N ASP A 300 25.17 14.43 28.87
CA ASP A 300 26.58 14.75 28.59
C ASP A 300 26.72 15.72 27.40
N CYS A 301 25.73 15.76 26.50
CA CYS A 301 25.77 16.53 25.26
C CYS A 301 25.18 17.93 25.42
N ALA A 302 25.57 18.86 24.54
CA ALA A 302 25.06 20.24 24.53
C ALA A 302 23.55 20.29 24.22
N VAL A 303 22.91 21.43 24.52
CA VAL A 303 21.46 21.61 24.32
C VAL A 303 21.02 21.21 22.91
N GLY A 304 20.00 20.34 22.85
CA GLY A 304 19.42 19.86 21.59
C GLY A 304 20.17 18.70 20.92
N LEU A 305 21.25 18.20 21.53
CA LEU A 305 21.98 17.02 21.05
C LEU A 305 21.53 15.75 21.76
N THR A 306 21.62 14.61 21.10
CA THR A 306 21.38 13.27 21.65
C THR A 306 22.69 12.50 21.68
N CYS A 307 22.86 11.67 22.71
CA CYS A 307 23.98 10.76 22.83
C CYS A 307 23.72 9.47 22.06
N LEU A 308 24.41 9.29 20.94
CA LEU A 308 24.37 8.05 20.17
C LEU A 308 25.36 7.05 20.77
N ASN A 309 24.87 6.16 21.64
CA ASN A 309 25.67 5.16 22.37
C ASN A 309 25.45 3.71 21.89
N ASP A 310 24.90 3.54 20.69
CA ASP A 310 24.63 2.23 20.08
C ASP A 310 25.90 1.46 19.69
N PRO A 311 25.82 0.12 19.55
CA PRO A 311 26.90 -0.69 18.99
C PRO A 311 27.38 -0.14 17.65
N GLY A 312 28.66 0.23 17.59
CA GLY A 312 29.24 0.91 16.44
C GLY A 312 29.71 2.33 16.75
N TRP A 313 29.29 2.94 17.86
CA TRP A 313 29.74 4.29 18.25
C TRP A 313 30.62 4.22 19.51
N PRO A 314 31.92 3.87 19.38
CA PRO A 314 32.80 3.70 20.53
C PRO A 314 32.88 5.01 21.35
N GLY A 315 32.58 4.90 22.65
CA GLY A 315 32.58 6.03 23.59
C GLY A 315 31.37 6.97 23.48
N GLY A 316 30.34 6.61 22.70
CA GLY A 316 29.12 7.39 22.44
C GLY A 316 29.37 8.71 21.71
N TYR A 317 28.42 9.21 20.92
CA TYR A 317 28.63 10.37 20.06
C TYR A 317 27.51 11.39 20.20
N CYS A 318 27.83 12.59 20.67
CA CYS A 318 26.88 13.69 20.68
C CYS A 318 26.55 14.12 19.25
N THR A 319 25.29 14.05 18.85
CA THR A 319 24.83 14.38 17.48
C THR A 319 23.41 14.93 17.50
N ILE A 320 22.96 15.48 16.37
CA ILE A 320 21.55 15.75 16.12
C ILE A 320 21.08 14.66 15.14
N PRO A 321 20.19 13.75 15.55
CA PRO A 321 19.57 12.83 14.61
C PRO A 321 18.58 13.56 13.71
N TYR A 322 18.40 13.05 12.50
CA TYR A 322 17.50 13.61 11.50
C TYR A 322 17.79 15.09 11.19
N CYS A 323 19.06 15.45 11.12
CA CYS A 323 19.46 16.79 10.71
C CYS A 323 18.96 17.08 9.28
N ASP A 324 18.62 18.34 9.03
CA ASP A 324 18.23 18.84 7.72
C ASP A 324 18.82 20.25 7.56
N PRO A 325 19.62 20.53 6.52
CA PRO A 325 20.27 21.83 6.36
C PRO A 325 19.33 23.05 6.36
N GLN A 326 18.03 22.86 6.12
CA GLN A 326 17.03 23.93 6.09
C GLN A 326 16.19 23.99 7.37
N THR A 327 15.73 22.85 7.91
CA THR A 327 14.79 22.84 9.05
C THR A 327 15.40 22.45 10.38
N ASN A 328 16.51 21.71 10.37
CA ASN A 328 17.20 21.26 11.58
C ASN A 328 18.73 21.28 11.33
N PRO A 329 19.32 22.47 11.13
CA PRO A 329 20.71 22.59 10.70
C PRO A 329 21.68 22.18 11.81
N CYS A 330 22.80 21.59 11.40
CA CYS A 330 23.87 21.26 12.33
C CYS A 330 24.54 22.51 12.92
N PRO A 331 25.02 22.45 14.19
CA PRO A 331 25.85 23.49 14.77
C PRO A 331 27.14 23.73 13.96
N THR A 332 27.79 24.86 14.21
CA THR A 332 29.09 25.17 13.62
C THR A 332 30.12 24.07 13.89
N SER A 333 31.00 23.81 12.91
CA SER A 333 32.00 22.72 12.94
C SER A 333 31.40 21.31 12.86
N SER A 334 30.19 21.19 12.35
CA SER A 334 29.58 19.93 11.97
C SER A 334 28.77 20.08 10.70
N ALA A 335 28.63 18.99 9.96
CA ALA A 335 27.83 18.93 8.76
C ALA A 335 26.80 17.80 8.86
N CYS A 336 25.69 17.98 8.14
CA CYS A 336 24.62 17.00 8.11
C CYS A 336 24.92 15.93 7.06
N PHE A 337 25.10 14.69 7.49
CA PHE A 337 25.34 13.56 6.61
C PHE A 337 24.11 12.65 6.57
N ALA A 338 23.57 12.45 5.38
CA ALA A 338 22.47 11.52 5.14
C ALA A 338 23.03 10.13 4.81
N PHE A 339 22.60 9.12 5.55
CA PHE A 339 22.93 7.73 5.29
C PHE A 339 21.82 7.10 4.45
N PRO A 340 22.17 6.35 3.37
CA PRO A 340 21.16 5.74 2.51
C PRO A 340 20.19 4.85 3.30
N GLY A 341 18.91 5.18 3.24
CA GLY A 341 17.82 4.31 3.70
C GLY A 341 17.57 4.27 5.21
N SER A 342 18.10 5.21 6.01
CA SER A 342 17.86 5.14 7.46
C SER A 342 17.67 6.50 8.14
N PHE A 343 18.69 7.36 8.15
CA PHE A 343 18.66 8.60 8.93
C PHE A 343 19.77 9.57 8.49
N SER A 344 19.71 10.80 8.96
CA SER A 344 20.80 11.78 8.85
C SER A 344 21.35 12.10 10.24
N LEU A 345 22.66 12.36 10.32
CA LEU A 345 23.32 12.75 11.58
C LEU A 345 24.16 14.00 11.37
N CYS A 346 24.20 14.86 12.38
CA CYS A 346 25.26 15.86 12.45
C CYS A 346 26.57 15.19 12.84
N LEU A 347 27.55 15.23 11.95
CA LEU A 347 28.89 14.72 12.22
C LEU A 347 29.86 15.88 12.33
N ALA A 348 30.77 15.81 13.30
CA ALA A 348 31.86 16.76 13.44
C ALA A 348 32.67 16.82 12.15
N ASP A 349 32.96 18.04 11.72
CA ASP A 349 33.72 18.31 10.50
C ASP A 349 35.16 17.82 10.65
N CYS A 350 35.69 17.27 9.56
CA CYS A 350 37.11 16.97 9.44
C CYS A 350 37.68 17.54 8.12
N PRO A 351 38.83 18.24 8.17
CA PRO A 351 39.35 19.01 7.04
C PRO A 351 39.92 18.17 5.89
N SER A 352 40.21 16.88 6.12
CA SER A 352 40.86 16.02 5.15
C SER A 352 40.24 14.63 5.14
N GLY A 353 39.20 14.46 4.30
CA GLY A 353 38.61 13.16 3.99
C GLY A 353 39.66 12.09 3.70
N GLY A 354 39.49 10.90 4.29
CA GLY A 354 40.41 9.77 4.13
C GLY A 354 41.64 9.78 5.04
N SER A 355 41.77 10.73 5.96
CA SER A 355 42.81 10.72 7.00
C SER A 355 42.24 10.41 8.39
N MET A 356 42.98 9.68 9.22
CA MET A 356 42.62 9.46 10.64
C MET A 356 42.88 10.70 11.53
N SER A 357 43.40 11.80 10.96
CA SER A 357 44.20 12.75 11.74
C SER A 357 43.42 13.76 12.58
N THR A 358 42.13 13.96 12.33
CA THR A 358 41.35 15.02 13.02
C THR A 358 40.15 14.52 13.80
N CYS A 359 39.76 13.26 13.60
CA CYS A 359 38.68 12.65 14.37
C CYS A 359 39.23 12.10 15.70
N ARG A 360 38.35 11.95 16.70
CA ARG A 360 38.73 11.33 17.97
C ARG A 360 39.16 9.87 17.77
N ALA A 361 39.87 9.31 18.75
CA ALA A 361 40.30 7.91 18.71
C ALA A 361 39.10 6.96 18.49
N GLY A 362 39.24 6.02 17.56
CA GLY A 362 38.16 5.11 17.13
C GLY A 362 37.26 5.64 16.02
N TYR A 363 37.57 6.81 15.45
CA TYR A 363 36.82 7.44 14.37
C TYR A 363 37.75 7.78 13.20
N TYR A 364 37.22 7.77 11.98
CA TYR A 364 37.91 8.20 10.77
C TYR A 364 37.11 9.27 10.03
N CYS A 365 37.81 10.07 9.24
CA CYS A 365 37.21 11.13 8.45
C CYS A 365 36.65 10.57 7.13
N LEU A 366 35.32 10.44 7.02
CA LEU A 366 34.67 10.06 5.78
C LEU A 366 34.37 11.30 4.94
N GLY A 367 34.98 11.37 3.76
CA GLY A 367 34.78 12.46 2.80
C GLY A 367 35.73 12.33 1.61
N PRO A 368 35.56 13.14 0.55
CA PRO A 368 36.49 13.16 -0.58
C PRO A 368 37.89 13.55 -0.10
N THR A 369 38.92 12.95 -0.70
CA THR A 369 40.32 13.24 -0.35
C THR A 369 40.61 14.74 -0.54
N GLY A 370 41.01 15.42 0.53
CA GLY A 370 41.28 16.86 0.52
C GLY A 370 40.03 17.76 0.61
N GLY A 371 38.84 17.18 0.77
CA GLY A 371 37.61 17.92 1.07
C GLY A 371 37.14 17.76 2.50
N GLN A 372 36.11 18.53 2.85
CA GLN A 372 35.39 18.43 4.13
C GLN A 372 34.72 17.06 4.23
N GLY A 373 34.98 16.36 5.32
CA GLY A 373 34.34 15.10 5.67
C GLY A 373 33.64 15.16 7.03
N GLY A 374 33.03 14.04 7.42
CA GLY A 374 32.43 13.83 8.74
C GLY A 374 33.16 12.73 9.50
N CYS A 375 33.32 12.92 10.80
CA CYS A 375 33.89 11.90 11.67
C CYS A 375 32.91 10.77 11.95
N ILE A 376 33.19 9.57 11.42
CA ILE A 376 32.41 8.34 11.65
C ILE A 376 33.25 7.26 12.35
N PRO A 377 32.64 6.31 13.05
CA PRO A 377 33.36 5.20 13.68
C PRO A 377 34.16 4.37 12.66
N ASN A 378 35.35 3.90 13.06
CA ASN A 378 36.17 2.95 12.30
C ASN A 378 35.76 1.49 12.53
#